data_AF-A0A2R3JP47-F1
#
_entry.id   AF-A0A2R3JP47-F1
#
_cell.length_a   1.000
_cell.length_b   1.000
_cell.length_c   1.000
_cell.angle_alpha   90.00
_cell.angle_beta   90.00
_cell.angle_gamma   90.00
#
_symmetry.space_group_name_H-M   'P 1'
#
loop_
_entity.id
_entity.type
_entity.pdbx_description
1 polymer ?
#
loop_
_entity_poly.entity_id
_entity_poly.type
_entity_poly.pdbx_seq_one_letter_code
_entity_poly.pdbx_strand_id
1 'polypeptide(L)'
;MSLNLIFLLLIWIILLIGLAVVILITIFMPNIFQFDKKISYSQKRTIKKKINLGTAYEYKKNKLYRITIYGGLLALIIGWSAVISEALKHYILCLILLAVASGLYMFLGVLMPSFKYKYCTNYPIPYLTLISKANFTKILVLRTIITVLMVCIWLLPAIFHTQFLQLLTKLILYFLNA
;
A
#
# COMPACT_ATOMS: atom_id res chain seq x y z
N MET A 1 0.97 32.44 11.56
CA MET A 1 0.41 31.50 10.56
C MET A 1 -1.11 31.55 10.67
N SER A 2 -1.90 31.46 9.59
CA SER A 2 -3.37 31.53 9.70
C SER A 2 -3.94 30.24 10.32
N LEU A 3 -5.09 30.33 11.00
CA LEU A 3 -5.74 29.18 11.65
C LEU A 3 -5.97 28.01 10.68
N ASN A 4 -6.41 28.31 9.46
CA ASN A 4 -6.65 27.30 8.42
C ASN A 4 -5.37 26.56 7.99
N LEU A 5 -4.22 27.24 7.95
CA LEU A 5 -2.93 26.61 7.63
C LEU A 5 -2.47 25.70 8.77
N ILE A 6 -2.66 26.12 10.03
CA ILE A 6 -2.32 25.32 11.21
C ILE A 6 -3.18 24.06 11.24
N PHE A 7 -4.49 24.19 11.00
CA PHE A 7 -5.41 23.06 10.96
C PHE A 7 -5.07 22.06 9.86
N LEU A 8 -4.76 22.55 8.65
CA LEU A 8 -4.35 21.71 7.53
C LEU A 8 -3.05 20.94 7.83
N LEU A 9 -2.06 21.60 8.44
CA LEU A 9 -0.82 20.96 8.87
C LEU A 9 -1.07 19.89 9.92
N LEU A 10 -1.91 20.17 10.92
CA LEU A 10 -2.24 19.21 11.98
C LEU A 10 -2.89 17.96 11.39
N ILE A 11 -3.88 18.11 10.51
CA ILE A 11 -4.50 16.97 9.82
C ILE A 11 -3.46 16.17 9.05
N TRP A 12 -2.59 16.84 8.29
CA TRP A 12 -1.60 16.17 7.48
C TRP A 12 -0.56 15.43 8.32
N ILE A 13 -0.10 16.01 9.44
CA ILE A 13 0.78 15.36 10.41
C ILE A 13 0.10 14.15 11.06
N ILE A 14 -1.17 14.27 11.45
CA ILE A 14 -1.93 13.15 12.02
C ILE A 14 -2.01 11.99 11.03
N LEU A 15 -2.24 12.27 9.74
CA LEU A 15 -2.25 11.25 8.70
C LEU A 15 -0.87 10.59 8.53
N LEU A 16 0.22 11.37 8.54
CA LEU A 16 1.58 10.84 8.45
C LEU A 16 1.95 9.96 9.65
N ILE A 17 1.64 10.40 10.87
CA ILE A 17 1.85 9.62 12.10
C ILE A 17 1.00 8.35 12.06
N GLY A 18 -0.28 8.48 11.70
CA GLY A 18 -1.18 7.33 11.55
C GLY A 18 -0.64 6.32 10.55
N LEU A 19 -0.14 6.78 9.39
CA LEU A 19 0.46 5.92 8.39
C LEU A 19 1.69 5.21 8.96
N ALA A 20 2.61 5.94 9.61
CA ALA A 20 3.81 5.36 10.21
C ALA A 20 3.48 4.28 11.25
N VAL A 21 2.52 4.55 12.15
CA VAL A 21 2.07 3.60 13.17
C VAL A 21 1.49 2.34 12.51
N VAL A 22 0.61 2.48 11.52
CA VAL A 22 -0.02 1.33 10.86
C VAL A 22 1.00 0.52 10.05
N ILE A 23 1.97 1.17 9.40
CA ILE A 23 3.09 0.50 8.72
C ILE A 23 3.93 -0.29 9.73
N LEU A 24 4.30 0.31 10.87
CA LEU A 24 5.05 -0.38 11.92
C LEU A 24 4.31 -1.63 12.41
N ILE A 25 3.02 -1.51 12.73
CA ILE A 25 2.18 -2.65 13.14
C ILE A 25 2.19 -3.74 12.05
N THR A 26 2.12 -3.34 10.78
CA THR A 26 2.11 -4.29 9.64
C THR A 26 3.46 -4.99 9.46
N ILE A 27 4.58 -4.31 9.72
CA ILE A 27 5.93 -4.89 9.66
C ILE A 27 6.14 -5.91 10.78
N PHE A 28 5.68 -5.61 12.00
CA PHE A 28 5.80 -6.51 13.14
C PHE A 28 4.78 -7.66 13.12
N MET A 29 3.73 -7.57 12.30
CA MET A 29 2.79 -8.67 12.13
C MET A 29 3.43 -9.86 11.40
N PRO A 30 3.14 -11.09 11.85
CA PRO A 30 3.66 -12.28 11.18
C PRO A 30 3.14 -12.34 9.74
N ASN A 31 4.02 -12.74 8.83
CA ASN A 31 3.64 -13.00 7.44
C ASN A 31 2.46 -13.98 7.37
N ILE A 32 1.65 -13.83 6.32
CA ILE A 32 0.46 -14.66 6.04
C ILE A 32 0.76 -16.17 6.11
N PHE A 33 2.02 -16.52 5.83
CA PHE A 33 2.54 -17.87 5.92
C PHE A 33 3.75 -17.90 6.84
N GLN A 34 3.78 -18.88 7.73
CA GLN A 34 4.95 -19.24 8.51
C GLN A 34 5.53 -20.52 7.92
N PHE A 35 6.82 -20.47 7.56
CA PHE A 35 7.55 -21.64 7.14
C PHE A 35 8.12 -22.33 8.36
N ASP A 36 8.14 -23.65 8.37
CA ASP A 36 8.88 -24.40 9.39
C ASP A 36 10.35 -23.92 9.43
N LYS A 37 10.90 -23.81 10.64
CA LYS A 37 12.26 -23.29 10.88
C LYS A 37 13.33 -24.12 10.19
N LYS A 38 13.03 -25.40 9.91
CA LYS A 38 13.92 -26.36 9.25
C LYS A 38 14.04 -26.20 7.72
N ILE A 39 13.22 -25.34 7.10
CA ILE A 39 13.22 -25.17 5.63
C ILE A 39 14.34 -24.21 5.18
N SER A 40 15.12 -24.62 4.19
CA SER A 40 16.18 -23.78 3.60
C SER A 40 15.63 -22.60 2.79
N TYR A 41 16.45 -21.59 2.54
CA TYR A 41 16.04 -20.42 1.75
C TYR A 41 15.60 -20.79 0.32
N SER A 42 16.32 -21.69 -0.35
CA SER A 42 15.99 -22.15 -1.70
C SER A 42 14.63 -22.86 -1.73
N GLN A 43 14.34 -23.71 -0.76
CA GLN A 43 13.05 -24.37 -0.61
C GLN A 43 11.92 -23.36 -0.36
N LYS A 44 12.12 -22.36 0.51
CA LYS A 44 11.13 -21.28 0.73
C LYS A 44 10.82 -20.54 -0.57
N ARG A 45 11.82 -20.25 -1.41
CA ARG A 45 11.63 -19.60 -2.71
C ARG A 45 10.82 -20.49 -3.67
N THR A 46 11.12 -21.78 -3.73
CA THR A 46 10.39 -22.75 -4.56
C THR A 46 8.92 -22.88 -4.12
N ILE A 47 8.66 -22.96 -2.81
CA ILE A 47 7.29 -23.02 -2.29
C ILE A 47 6.53 -21.73 -2.60
N LYS A 48 7.14 -20.56 -2.40
CA LYS A 48 6.52 -19.26 -2.78
C LYS A 48 6.18 -19.22 -4.28
N LYS A 49 7.08 -19.70 -5.15
CA LYS A 49 6.83 -19.78 -6.59
C LYS A 49 5.67 -20.73 -6.91
N LYS A 50 5.61 -21.89 -6.25
CA LYS A 50 4.51 -22.86 -6.38
C LYS A 50 3.17 -22.26 -5.95
N ILE A 51 3.11 -21.55 -4.82
CA ILE A 51 1.89 -20.86 -4.35
C ILE A 51 1.44 -19.82 -5.38
N ASN A 52 2.36 -18.98 -5.86
CA ASN A 52 2.01 -17.92 -6.83
C ASN A 52 1.48 -18.50 -8.15
N LEU A 53 2.16 -19.51 -8.70
CA LEU A 53 1.74 -20.17 -9.93
C LEU A 53 0.43 -20.94 -9.76
N GLY A 54 0.30 -21.69 -8.66
CA GLY A 54 -0.92 -22.43 -8.33
C GLY A 54 -2.13 -21.52 -8.14
N THR A 55 -1.97 -20.41 -7.43
CA THR A 55 -3.02 -19.39 -7.27
C THR A 55 -3.43 -18.82 -8.64
N ALA A 56 -2.47 -18.54 -9.51
CA ALA A 56 -2.75 -18.00 -10.84
C ALA A 56 -3.46 -19.01 -11.74
N TYR A 57 -3.13 -20.30 -11.64
CA TYR A 57 -3.78 -21.36 -12.40
C TYR A 57 -5.22 -21.57 -11.93
N GLU A 58 -5.41 -21.73 -10.61
CA GLU A 58 -6.72 -21.97 -9.98
C GLU A 58 -7.71 -20.85 -10.29
N TYR A 59 -7.28 -19.60 -10.15
CA TYR A 59 -8.15 -18.44 -10.31
C TYR A 59 -8.07 -17.79 -11.70
N LYS A 60 -7.47 -18.45 -12.71
CA LYS A 60 -7.30 -17.89 -14.07
C LYS A 60 -8.63 -17.43 -14.69
N LYS A 61 -9.70 -18.19 -14.49
CA LYS A 61 -11.05 -17.89 -15.00
C LYS A 61 -11.85 -16.96 -14.10
N ASN A 62 -11.39 -16.70 -12.87
CA ASN A 62 -12.10 -15.83 -11.92
C ASN A 62 -11.96 -14.36 -12.34
N LYS A 63 -13.10 -13.71 -12.62
CA LYS A 63 -13.15 -12.29 -13.04
C LYS A 63 -12.51 -11.35 -12.01
N LEU A 64 -12.75 -11.57 -10.72
CA LEU A 64 -12.19 -10.74 -9.64
C LEU A 64 -10.67 -10.88 -9.54
N TYR A 65 -10.13 -12.09 -9.78
CA TYR A 65 -8.68 -12.29 -9.81
C TYR A 65 -8.03 -11.56 -10.98
N ARG A 66 -8.66 -11.62 -12.17
CA ARG A 66 -8.20 -10.85 -13.34
C ARG A 66 -8.23 -9.34 -13.10
N ILE A 67 -9.34 -8.83 -12.55
CA ILE A 67 -9.45 -7.41 -12.18
C ILE A 67 -8.35 -7.03 -11.18
N THR A 68 -8.06 -7.90 -10.22
CA THR A 68 -6.96 -7.69 -9.26
C THR A 68 -5.61 -7.53 -9.96
N ILE A 69 -5.30 -8.39 -10.94
CA ILE A 69 -4.05 -8.29 -11.71
C ILE A 69 -4.03 -6.99 -12.54
N TYR A 70 -5.10 -6.73 -13.30
CA TYR A 70 -5.15 -5.55 -14.17
C TYR A 70 -5.15 -4.24 -13.38
N GLY A 71 -5.88 -4.17 -12.26
CA GLY A 71 -5.87 -3.02 -11.36
C GLY A 71 -4.49 -2.79 -10.76
N GLY A 72 -3.77 -3.86 -10.43
CA GLY A 72 -2.38 -3.79 -9.99
C GLY A 72 -1.40 -3.29 -11.05
N LEU A 73 -1.53 -3.78 -12.28
CA LEU A 73 -0.75 -3.29 -13.43
C LEU A 73 -1.06 -1.81 -13.71
N LEU A 74 -2.33 -1.44 -13.66
CA LEU A 74 -2.77 -0.05 -13.85
C LEU A 74 -2.19 0.87 -12.76
N ALA A 75 -2.15 0.41 -11.51
CA ALA A 75 -1.51 1.16 -10.41
C ALA A 75 -0.02 1.43 -10.71
N LEU A 76 0.70 0.45 -11.26
CA LEU A 76 2.10 0.63 -11.65
C LEU A 76 2.25 1.62 -12.80
N ILE A 77 1.41 1.51 -13.84
CA ILE A 77 1.43 2.43 -14.98
C ILE A 77 1.19 3.86 -14.51
N ILE A 78 0.15 4.09 -13.70
CA ILE A 78 -0.18 5.41 -13.15
C ILE A 78 0.93 5.92 -12.22
N GLY A 79 1.53 5.05 -11.41
CA GLY A 79 2.69 5.41 -10.58
C GLY A 79 3.88 5.89 -11.42
N TRP A 80 4.20 5.20 -12.52
CA TRP A 80 5.23 5.65 -13.46
C TRP A 80 4.85 6.95 -14.16
N SER A 81 3.58 7.14 -14.53
CA SER A 81 3.09 8.40 -15.06
C SER A 81 3.25 9.55 -14.06
N ALA A 82 3.11 9.30 -12.75
CA ALA A 82 3.36 10.30 -11.72
C ALA A 82 4.84 10.74 -11.71
N VAL A 83 5.77 9.78 -11.81
CA VAL A 83 7.21 10.07 -11.90
C VAL A 83 7.54 10.92 -13.14
N ILE A 84 6.93 10.59 -14.29
CA ILE A 84 7.09 11.39 -15.51
C ILE A 84 6.49 12.79 -15.33
N SER A 85 5.31 12.90 -14.73
CA SER A 85 4.66 14.17 -14.42
C SER A 85 5.54 15.06 -13.54
N GLU A 86 6.21 14.48 -12.54
CA GLU A 86 7.19 15.19 -11.70
C GLU A 86 8.39 15.67 -12.51
N ALA A 87 8.95 14.83 -13.39
CA ALA A 87 10.07 15.22 -14.25
C ALA A 87 9.71 16.38 -15.20
N LEU A 88 8.44 16.45 -15.61
CA LEU A 88 7.87 17.53 -16.42
C LEU A 88 7.41 18.74 -15.58
N LYS A 89 7.68 18.77 -14.27
CA LYS A 89 7.29 19.83 -13.32
C LYS A 89 5.77 20.03 -13.18
N HIS A 90 4.98 19.01 -13.51
CA HIS A 90 3.54 18.99 -13.29
C HIS A 90 3.21 18.42 -11.90
N TYR A 91 3.48 19.22 -10.86
CA TYR A 91 3.37 18.80 -9.46
C TYR A 91 1.96 18.38 -9.01
N ILE A 92 0.93 19.17 -9.35
CA ILE A 92 -0.46 18.84 -8.95
C ILE A 92 -0.91 17.54 -9.61
N LEU A 93 -0.60 17.37 -10.91
CA LEU A 93 -0.91 16.14 -11.64
C LEU A 93 -0.16 14.94 -11.05
N CYS A 94 1.11 15.11 -10.67
CA CYS A 94 1.90 14.08 -9.99
C CYS A 94 1.21 13.62 -8.69
N LEU A 95 0.80 14.55 -7.84
CA LEU A 95 0.12 14.25 -6.58
C LEU A 95 -1.21 13.52 -6.77
N ILE A 96 -2.01 13.93 -7.78
CA ILE A 96 -3.26 13.25 -8.13
C ILE A 96 -2.98 11.81 -8.61
N LEU A 97 -1.99 11.64 -9.50
CA LEU A 97 -1.62 10.32 -10.00
C LEU A 97 -1.11 9.41 -8.87
N LEU A 98 -0.33 9.93 -7.91
CA LEU A 98 0.11 9.19 -6.72
C LEU A 98 -1.07 8.79 -5.83
N ALA A 99 -2.06 9.67 -5.65
CA ALA A 99 -3.28 9.34 -4.91
C ALA A 99 -4.06 8.21 -5.60
N VAL A 100 -4.25 8.30 -6.92
CA VAL A 100 -4.94 7.25 -7.70
C VAL A 100 -4.17 5.92 -7.66
N ALA A 101 -2.85 5.94 -7.88
CA ALA A 101 -2.01 4.75 -7.80
C ALA A 101 -2.07 4.11 -6.41
N SER A 102 -2.07 4.92 -5.35
CA SER A 102 -2.23 4.46 -3.97
C SER A 102 -3.59 3.81 -3.76
N GLY A 103 -4.68 4.37 -4.29
CA GLY A 103 -6.01 3.76 -4.20
C GLY A 103 -6.08 2.40 -4.91
N LEU A 104 -5.49 2.31 -6.11
CA LEU A 104 -5.42 1.07 -6.88
C LEU A 104 -4.49 0.02 -6.25
N TYR A 105 -3.59 0.42 -5.35
CA TYR A 105 -2.78 -0.53 -4.59
C TYR A 105 -3.63 -1.54 -3.80
N MET A 106 -4.89 -1.22 -3.48
CA MET A 106 -5.81 -2.16 -2.82
C MET A 106 -5.94 -3.50 -3.57
N PHE A 107 -5.85 -3.49 -4.90
CA PHE A 107 -5.87 -4.72 -5.71
C PHE A 107 -4.68 -5.63 -5.35
N LEU A 108 -3.45 -5.11 -5.39
CA LEU A 108 -2.26 -5.89 -5.07
C LEU A 108 -2.06 -6.12 -3.56
N GLY A 109 -2.42 -5.12 -2.75
CA GLY A 109 -2.18 -5.07 -1.32
C GLY A 109 -3.20 -5.85 -0.50
N VAL A 110 -4.47 -5.93 -0.94
CA VAL A 110 -5.58 -6.51 -0.17
C VAL A 110 -6.20 -7.71 -0.88
N LEU A 111 -6.58 -7.55 -2.15
CA LEU A 111 -7.29 -8.61 -2.90
C LEU A 111 -6.36 -9.77 -3.28
N MET A 112 -5.16 -9.49 -3.78
CA MET A 112 -4.21 -10.55 -4.18
C MET A 112 -3.81 -11.48 -3.02
N PRO A 113 -3.51 -10.99 -1.80
CA PRO A 113 -3.31 -11.85 -0.63
C PRO A 113 -4.51 -12.73 -0.28
N SER A 114 -5.73 -12.23 -0.49
CA SER A 114 -6.97 -12.99 -0.21
C SER A 114 -7.08 -14.23 -1.09
N PHE A 115 -6.74 -14.12 -2.39
CA PHE A 115 -6.67 -15.27 -3.28
C PHE A 115 -5.58 -16.27 -2.88
N LYS A 116 -4.41 -15.78 -2.48
CA LYS A 116 -3.30 -16.66 -2.01
C LYS A 116 -3.67 -17.39 -0.72
N TYR A 117 -4.29 -16.69 0.23
CA TYR A 117 -4.77 -17.30 1.46
C TYR A 117 -5.80 -18.40 1.17
N LYS A 118 -6.79 -18.10 0.33
CA LYS A 118 -7.81 -19.08 -0.09
C LYS A 118 -7.24 -20.27 -0.85
N TYR A 119 -6.23 -20.04 -1.69
CA TYR A 119 -5.52 -21.14 -2.36
C TYR A 119 -4.83 -22.05 -1.35
N CYS A 120 -4.08 -21.48 -0.41
CA CYS A 120 -3.36 -22.26 0.60
C CYS A 120 -4.30 -22.97 1.59
N THR A 121 -5.49 -22.43 1.86
CA THR A 121 -6.50 -23.14 2.68
C THR A 121 -7.06 -24.36 1.95
N ASN A 122 -7.23 -24.29 0.64
CA ASN A 122 -7.77 -25.40 -0.16
C ASN A 122 -6.70 -26.45 -0.48
N TYR A 123 -5.45 -26.01 -0.64
CA TYR A 123 -4.31 -26.85 -0.99
C TYR A 123 -3.23 -26.74 0.10
N PRO A 124 -3.38 -27.45 1.23
CA PRO A 124 -2.41 -27.41 2.32
C PRO A 124 -1.05 -27.90 1.82
N ILE A 125 -0.03 -27.09 2.08
CA ILE A 125 1.35 -27.40 1.70
C ILE A 125 2.07 -27.91 2.96
N PRO A 126 2.72 -29.08 2.92
CA PRO A 126 3.50 -29.54 4.05
C PRO A 126 4.57 -28.49 4.40
N TYR A 127 4.83 -28.32 5.70
CA TYR A 127 5.79 -27.35 6.25
C TYR A 127 5.39 -25.86 6.12
N LEU A 128 4.15 -25.57 5.72
CA LEU A 128 3.57 -24.23 5.70
C LEU A 128 2.42 -24.15 6.72
N THR A 129 2.57 -23.31 7.74
CA THR A 129 1.47 -23.00 8.66
C THR A 129 0.80 -21.69 8.26
N LEU A 130 -0.52 -21.75 8.09
CA LEU A 130 -1.36 -20.59 7.81
C LEU A 130 -1.73 -19.90 9.11
N ILE A 131 -1.70 -18.58 9.11
CA ILE A 131 -2.27 -17.81 10.23
C ILE A 131 -3.79 -18.03 10.31
N SER A 132 -4.35 -17.87 11.51
CA SER A 132 -5.80 -17.95 11.72
C SER A 132 -6.55 -16.93 10.85
N LYS A 133 -7.77 -17.28 10.45
CA LYS A 133 -8.64 -16.40 9.65
C LYS A 133 -8.87 -15.04 10.31
N ALA A 134 -8.97 -15.02 11.65
CA ALA A 134 -9.12 -13.79 12.42
C ALA A 134 -7.90 -12.87 12.27
N ASN A 135 -6.68 -13.42 12.39
CA ASN A 135 -5.46 -12.64 12.22
C ASN A 135 -5.25 -12.20 10.76
N PHE A 136 -5.61 -13.05 9.80
CA PHE A 136 -5.58 -12.68 8.38
C PHE A 136 -6.50 -11.51 8.07
N THR A 137 -7.71 -11.51 8.64
CA THR A 137 -8.68 -10.41 8.46
C THR A 137 -8.14 -9.10 9.03
N LYS A 138 -7.49 -9.13 10.21
CA LYS A 138 -6.82 -7.96 10.78
C LYS A 138 -5.73 -7.40 9.86
N ILE A 139 -4.93 -8.26 9.23
CA ILE A 139 -3.91 -7.83 8.25
C ILE A 139 -4.55 -7.14 7.05
N LEU A 140 -5.65 -7.69 6.50
CA LEU A 140 -6.34 -7.06 5.38
C LEU A 140 -6.91 -5.69 5.74
N VAL A 141 -7.48 -5.54 6.93
CA VAL A 141 -7.98 -4.26 7.44
C VAL A 141 -6.85 -3.24 7.55
N LEU A 142 -5.71 -3.63 8.15
CA LEU A 142 -4.55 -2.73 8.27
C LEU A 142 -4.04 -2.28 6.90
N ARG A 143 -3.93 -3.18 5.92
CA ARG A 143 -3.52 -2.83 4.55
C ARG A 143 -4.53 -1.92 3.85
N THR A 144 -5.81 -2.09 4.13
CA THR A 144 -6.87 -1.19 3.63
C THR A 144 -6.71 0.20 4.23
N ILE A 145 -6.47 0.29 5.55
CA ILE A 145 -6.21 1.56 6.24
C ILE A 145 -4.97 2.25 5.66
N ILE A 146 -3.86 1.53 5.44
CA ILE A 146 -2.65 2.07 4.79
C ILE A 146 -2.99 2.66 3.42
N THR A 147 -3.79 1.95 2.63
CA THR A 147 -4.19 2.40 1.28
C THR A 147 -4.96 3.73 1.38
N VAL A 148 -5.95 3.82 2.27
CA VAL A 148 -6.75 5.04 2.47
C VAL A 148 -5.87 6.20 2.96
N LEU A 149 -5.01 5.96 3.95
CA LEU A 149 -4.09 6.98 4.48
C LEU A 149 -3.16 7.51 3.39
N MET A 150 -2.58 6.62 2.58
CA MET A 150 -1.74 7.01 1.44
C MET A 150 -2.51 7.90 0.45
N VAL A 151 -3.73 7.50 0.06
CA VAL A 151 -4.57 8.33 -0.82
C VAL A 151 -4.76 9.73 -0.22
N CYS A 152 -5.15 9.83 1.05
CA CYS A 152 -5.37 11.10 1.72
C CYS A 152 -4.10 11.96 1.78
N ILE A 153 -2.94 11.36 2.09
CA ILE A 153 -1.65 12.06 2.21
C ILE A 153 -1.24 12.72 0.89
N TRP A 154 -1.51 12.08 -0.25
CA TRP A 154 -1.21 12.64 -1.57
C TRP A 154 -2.29 13.60 -2.08
N LEU A 155 -3.56 13.32 -1.77
CA LEU A 155 -4.69 14.11 -2.25
C LEU A 155 -4.78 15.48 -1.55
N LEU A 156 -4.48 15.56 -0.25
CA LEU A 156 -4.54 16.81 0.52
C LEU A 156 -3.62 17.91 -0.05
N PRO A 157 -2.33 17.65 -0.31
CA PRO A 157 -1.45 18.61 -0.97
C PRO A 157 -1.87 18.97 -2.40
N ALA A 158 -2.55 18.05 -3.10
CA ALA A 158 -3.04 18.31 -4.45
C ALA A 158 -4.22 19.30 -4.46
N ILE A 159 -5.19 19.10 -3.55
CA ILE A 159 -6.39 19.94 -3.44
C ILE A 159 -6.04 21.31 -2.85
N PHE A 160 -5.24 21.35 -1.80
CA PHE A 160 -4.88 22.59 -1.07
C PHE A 160 -3.49 23.09 -1.46
N HIS A 161 -3.17 23.04 -2.76
CA HIS A 161 -1.82 23.28 -3.27
C HIS A 161 -1.23 24.61 -2.82
N THR A 162 -1.98 25.71 -2.98
CA THR A 162 -1.51 27.05 -2.63
C THR A 162 -1.28 27.20 -1.13
N GLN A 163 -2.15 26.61 -0.31
CA GLN A 163 -1.99 26.58 1.15
C GLN A 163 -0.77 25.77 1.56
N PHE A 164 -0.55 24.60 0.97
CA PHE A 164 0.64 23.78 1.22
C PHE A 164 1.93 24.46 0.80
N LEU A 165 1.94 25.17 -0.33
CA LEU A 165 3.11 25.90 -0.79
C LEU A 165 3.46 27.02 0.19
N GLN A 166 2.48 27.81 0.63
CA GLN A 166 2.67 28.83 1.67
C GLN A 166 3.18 28.23 2.99
N LEU A 167 2.69 27.05 3.34
CA LEU A 167 3.08 26.36 4.56
C LEU A 167 4.53 25.89 4.50
N LEU A 168 4.92 25.28 3.37
CA LEU A 168 6.27 24.79 3.13
C LEU A 168 7.28 25.93 3.10
N THR A 169 6.95 27.06 2.45
CA THR A 169 7.79 28.26 2.47
C THR A 169 7.98 28.80 3.89
N LYS A 170 6.92 28.84 4.72
CA LYS A 170 7.02 29.30 6.11
C LYS A 170 7.86 28.36 6.98
N LEU A 171 7.73 27.05 6.80
CA LEU A 171 8.56 26.08 7.50
C LEU A 171 10.04 26.23 7.13
N ILE A 172 10.36 26.34 5.84
CA ILE A 172 11.73 26.52 5.36
C ILE A 172 12.34 27.81 5.93
N LEU A 173 11.61 28.93 5.87
CA LEU A 173 12.07 30.20 6.43
C LEU A 173 12.28 30.14 7.95
N TYR A 174 11.43 29.41 8.66
CA TYR A 174 11.60 29.17 10.10
C TYR A 174 12.90 28.41 10.39
N PHE A 175 13.18 27.32 9.66
CA PHE A 175 14.40 26.53 9.86
C PHE A 175 15.68 27.22 9.41
N LEU A 176 15.62 28.11 8.42
CA LEU A 176 16.79 28.88 7.97
C LEU A 176 17.15 30.03 8.93
N ASN A 177 16.19 30.52 9.71
CA ASN A 177 16.36 31.63 10.64
C ASN A 177 16.46 31.20 12.11
N ALA A 178 16.37 29.90 12.40
CA ALA A 178 16.49 29.30 13.73
C ALA A 178 17.89 28.70 13.92
#